data_AF-Q9SQD3-F1
#
_entry.id   AF-Q9SQD3-F1
#
_cell.length_a   1.000
_cell.length_b   1.000
_cell.length_c   1.000
_cell.angle_alpha   90.00
_cell.angle_beta   90.00
_cell.angle_gamma   90.00
#
_symmetry.space_group_name_H-M   'P 1'
#
loop_
_entity.id
_entity.type
_entity.pdbx_description
1 polymer ?
#
loop_
_entity_poly.entity_id
_entity_poly.type
_entity_poly.pdbx_seq_one_letter_code
_entity_poly.pdbx_strand_id
1 'polypeptide(L)' 'LNYLRPDVKRGNFTADEQLLILDLHTRWGNRWSKIAQHLPGRT' A
#
# COMPACT_ATOMS: atom_id res chain seq x y z
N LEU A 1 -5.87 11.25 23.89
CA LEU A 1 -6.86 10.51 23.06
C LEU A 1 -7.59 11.55 22.22
N ASN A 2 -7.57 11.64 20.89
CA ASN A 2 -7.14 10.77 19.80
C ASN A 2 -6.74 11.69 18.63
N TYR A 3 -5.52 11.57 18.10
CA TYR A 3 -5.07 12.31 16.91
C TYR A 3 -5.44 11.56 15.62
N LEU A 4 -6.72 11.21 15.45
CA LEU A 4 -7.20 10.66 14.18
C LEU A 4 -7.67 11.81 13.30
N ARG A 5 -6.73 12.36 12.53
CA ARG A 5 -7.05 13.20 11.37
C ARG A 5 -8.06 12.44 10.49
N PRO A 6 -9.31 12.93 10.31
CA PRO A 6 -10.33 12.25 9.51
C PRO A 6 -10.04 12.31 8.00
N ASP A 7 -9.01 13.05 7.59
CA ASP A 7 -8.61 13.22 6.20
C ASP A 7 -7.56 12.20 5.72
N VAL A 8 -6.96 11.43 6.64
CA VAL A 8 -6.16 10.27 6.23
C VAL A 8 -7.14 9.18 5.85
N LYS A 9 -7.46 9.07 4.56
CA LYS A 9 -8.08 7.88 3.98
C LYS A 9 -7.14 6.68 4.15
N ARG A 10 -7.06 6.14 5.37
CA ARG A 10 -6.72 4.73 5.65
C ARG A 10 -7.88 3.85 5.14
N GLY A 11 -8.38 4.09 3.93
CA GLY A 11 -9.23 3.12 3.27
C GLY A 11 -8.40 1.84 3.18
N ASN A 12 -8.98 0.70 3.55
CA ASN A 12 -8.35 -0.60 3.34
C ASN A 12 -7.72 -0.64 1.94
N PHE A 13 -6.56 -1.28 1.83
CA PHE A 13 -6.08 -1.67 0.50
C PHE A 13 -7.21 -2.43 -0.19
N THR A 14 -7.58 -2.03 -1.40
CA THR A 14 -8.54 -2.81 -2.17
C THR A 14 -7.95 -4.20 -2.41
N ALA A 15 -8.81 -5.20 -2.66
CA ALA A 15 -8.33 -6.55 -2.94
C ALA A 15 -7.31 -6.56 -4.10
N ASP A 16 -7.50 -5.69 -5.10
CA ASP A 16 -6.56 -5.46 -6.20
C ASP A 16 -5.20 -4.93 -5.74
N GLU A 17 -5.17 -3.93 -4.84
CA GLU A 17 -3.92 -3.41 -4.27
C GLU A 17 -3.18 -4.50 -3.47
N GLN A 18 -3.92 -5.33 -2.71
CA GLN A 18 -3.33 -6.42 -1.93
C GLN A 18 -2.74 -7.51 -2.83
N LEU A 19 -3.45 -7.89 -3.90
CA LEU A 19 -2.95 -8.85 -4.88
C LEU A 19 -1.71 -8.32 -5.61
N LEU A 20 -1.71 -7.04 -5.96
CA LEU A 20 -0.57 -6.40 -6.60
C LEU A 20 0.64 -6.36 -5.66
N ILE A 21 0.45 -6.02 -4.38
CA ILE A 21 1.51 -6.09 -3.37
C ILE A 21 2.07 -7.51 -3.27
N LEU A 22 1.21 -8.54 -3.28
CA LEU A 22 1.64 -9.94 -3.19
C LEU A 22 2.42 -10.38 -4.44
N ASP A 23 1.97 -10.04 -5.66
CA ASP A 23 2.70 -10.33 -6.91
C ASP A 23 4.05 -9.59 -6.95
N LEU A 24 4.07 -8.31 -6.56
CA LEU A 24 5.30 -7.53 -6.54
C LEU A 24 6.26 -8.01 -5.43
N HIS A 25 5.75 -8.41 -4.27
CA HIS A 25 6.54 -8.98 -3.17
C HIS A 25 7.12 -10.34 -3.54
N THR A 26 6.37 -11.19 -4.25
CA THR A 26 6.90 -12.45 -4.76
C THR A 26 7.97 -12.23 -5.83
N ARG A 27 7.85 -11.19 -6.67
CA ARG A 27 8.88 -10.83 -7.66
C ARG A 27 10.12 -10.16 -7.07
N TRP A 28 9.95 -9.23 -6.12
CA TRP A 28 11.03 -8.35 -5.67
C TRP A 28 11.47 -8.56 -4.22
N GLY A 29 10.76 -9.37 -3.44
CA GLY A 29 11.01 -9.62 -2.04
C GLY A 29 10.77 -8.36 -1.19
N ASN A 30 11.58 -8.16 -0.16
CA ASN A 30 11.48 -7.04 0.79
C ASN A 30 11.87 -5.66 0.23
N ARG A 31 11.76 -5.44 -1.10
CA ARG A 31 12.01 -4.17 -1.77
C ARG A 31 10.77 -3.28 -1.76
N TRP A 32 10.29 -2.93 -0.56
CA TRP A 32 9.09 -2.12 -0.36
C TRP A 32 9.12 -0.76 -1.06
N SER A 33 10.27 -0.10 -1.14
CA SER A 33 10.40 1.16 -1.89
C SER A 33 10.09 1.00 -3.38
N LYS A 34 10.33 -0.18 -3.95
CA LYS A 34 10.02 -0.49 -5.34
C LYS A 34 8.55 -0.87 -5.49
N ILE A 35 8.01 -1.66 -4.56
CA ILE A 35 6.59 -2.03 -4.53
C ILE A 35 5.71 -0.79 -4.39
N ALA A 36 6.06 0.15 -3.50
CA ALA A 36 5.33 1.38 -3.28
C ALA A 36 5.30 2.32 -4.50
N GLN A 37 6.36 2.32 -5.33
CA GLN A 37 6.36 3.06 -6.61
C GLN A 37 5.28 2.55 -7.59
N HIS A 38 4.85 1.30 -7.44
CA HIS A 38 3.81 0.68 -8.26
C HIS A 38 2.40 0.80 -7.65
N LEU A 39 2.24 1.47 -6.51
CA LEU A 39 0.96 1.74 -5.86
C LEU A 39 0.62 3.24 -5.97
N PRO A 40 0.14 3.71 -7.13
CA PRO A 40 -0.18 5.12 -7.32
C PRO A 40 -1.32 5.54 -6.37
N GLY A 41 -1.09 6.60 -5.58
CA GLY A 41 -2.09 7.15 -4.66
C GLY A 41 -2.01 6.65 -3.22
N ARG A 42 -0.97 5.88 -2.86
CA ARG A 42 -0.70 5.41 -1.48
C ARG A 42 0.63 5.92 -0.88
N THR A 43 1.31 6.84 -1.57
CA THR A 43 2.52 7.54 -1.12
C THR A 43 2.23 8.99 -0.77
#